data_AF-A0A5P9NN02-F1
#
_entry.id   AF-A0A5P9NN02-F1
#
_cell.length_a   1.000
_cell.length_b   1.000
_cell.length_c   1.000
_cell.angle_alpha   90.00
_cell.angle_beta   90.00
_cell.angle_gamma   90.00
#
_symmetry.space_group_name_H-M   'P 1'
#
loop_
_entity.id
_entity.type
_entity.pdbx_description
1 polymer ?
#
loop_
_entity_poly.entity_id
_entity_poly.type
_entity_poly.pdbx_seq_one_letter_code
_entity_poly.pdbx_strand_id
1 'polypeptide(L)'
;MTTTLHAPLRDCVNSLGIPVDNLSLDQVVDRMMDWARCKEGRARLVSTLNVDFLVNALGVGSGRARHPELLNVLRNSDLVTADGFPIVWLSRIMGKPLKERVCGSDLVPALAERAAQDGLSLFLLGGGEGVAARAADCLQQRYPGLAIAGTSAPYIHTAGPGLKDSAHNDQQLLAQINSSGADILLVGLGNPKQELWFNRNRRHLRVPVAIGVGGTFEFITGGVSRAPGWMQRMNIEWLYRITQDPVRLWRRYAEGLVKLALLSTPLLYARFRQQLVFAMPAKRQQPVWRWLWSSRQESLRVLPLPRYVSAEYLHVVAKELDVDDSAAALSILDFSAVRCVEMAGQEAFFTLAELQRMSEGSLQFIGMTPQLRRQLASCRVLDLVNDGDESTLGSLGARRADGSEELLCSSYALDDTTLVFLRGLMDADGLAKMGVVESLLSVVARNRCLLDLRGVNLLESSAIGALMPLLEAGEGNLFISGASANTRQMFKVAGLGKMLAFVDDSELLAAIAGEPCDA
;
A
#
# COMPACT_ATOMS: atom_id res chain seq x y z
N MET A 1 -26.39 5.21 -10.35
CA MET A 1 -26.10 3.98 -9.57
C MET A 1 -24.62 4.02 -9.24
N THR A 2 -24.33 4.52 -8.05
CA THR A 2 -22.98 4.63 -7.46
C THR A 2 -22.50 3.22 -7.15
N THR A 3 -21.58 2.70 -7.98
CA THR A 3 -20.79 1.52 -7.64
C THR A 3 -19.95 1.85 -6.42
N THR A 4 -20.38 1.38 -5.26
CA THR A 4 -19.56 1.31 -4.04
C THR A 4 -18.37 0.39 -4.32
N LEU A 5 -17.26 0.99 -4.74
CA LEU A 5 -15.96 0.38 -4.99
C LEU A 5 -15.25 0.11 -3.65
N HIS A 6 -15.89 -0.56 -2.70
CA HIS A 6 -15.18 -1.03 -1.51
C HIS A 6 -14.70 -2.45 -1.80
N ALA A 7 -13.42 -2.59 -2.15
CA ALA A 7 -12.79 -3.90 -2.20
C ALA A 7 -12.81 -4.47 -0.78
N PRO A 8 -13.44 -5.63 -0.54
CA PRO A 8 -13.50 -6.19 0.80
C PRO A 8 -12.09 -6.44 1.33
N LEU A 9 -11.90 -6.21 2.64
CA LEU A 9 -10.67 -6.53 3.38
C LEU A 9 -10.11 -7.88 2.94
N ARG A 10 -8.99 -7.84 2.22
CA ARG A 10 -8.34 -9.03 1.67
C ARG A 10 -7.67 -9.81 2.80
N ASP A 11 -8.18 -11.01 3.10
CA ASP A 11 -7.50 -11.90 4.06
C ASP A 11 -6.16 -12.35 3.46
N CYS A 12 -5.10 -11.63 3.82
CA CYS A 12 -3.75 -11.85 3.33
C CYS A 12 -2.73 -11.78 4.46
N VAL A 13 -1.50 -12.12 4.11
CA VAL A 13 -0.31 -12.07 4.95
C VAL A 13 0.74 -11.22 4.26
N ASN A 14 1.37 -10.31 5.00
CA ASN A 14 2.45 -9.50 4.47
C ASN A 14 3.72 -10.35 4.23
N SER A 15 4.15 -10.51 2.98
CA SER A 15 5.42 -11.13 2.63
C SER A 15 6.40 -10.08 2.10
N LEU A 16 7.05 -9.32 2.99
CA LEU A 16 8.02 -8.26 2.66
C LEU A 16 7.44 -7.17 1.75
N GLY A 17 6.24 -6.67 2.09
CA GLY A 17 5.53 -5.62 1.38
C GLY A 17 4.67 -6.11 0.23
N ILE A 18 4.40 -7.42 0.16
CA ILE A 18 3.55 -8.06 -0.86
C ILE A 18 2.40 -8.80 -0.15
N PRO A 19 1.12 -8.53 -0.50
CA PRO A 19 -0.02 -9.16 0.15
C PRO A 19 -0.27 -10.57 -0.41
N VAL A 20 0.11 -11.61 0.32
CA VAL A 20 -0.13 -13.02 -0.09
C VAL A 20 -1.46 -13.50 0.47
N ASP A 21 -2.39 -13.92 -0.37
CA ASP A 21 -3.72 -14.35 0.04
C ASP A 21 -3.69 -15.63 0.88
N ASN A 22 -4.46 -15.62 1.97
CA ASN A 22 -4.59 -16.75 2.87
C ASN A 22 -5.73 -17.68 2.44
N LEU A 23 -5.57 -18.31 1.28
CA LEU A 23 -6.57 -19.17 0.64
C LEU A 23 -6.03 -20.58 0.39
N SER A 24 -6.92 -21.58 0.40
CA SER A 24 -6.62 -22.92 -0.13
C SER A 24 -6.62 -22.92 -1.66
N LEU A 25 -6.09 -23.99 -2.27
CA LEU A 25 -6.12 -24.19 -3.72
C LEU A 25 -7.55 -24.07 -4.26
N ASP A 26 -8.51 -24.76 -3.64
CA ASP A 26 -9.92 -24.74 -4.04
C ASP A 26 -10.49 -23.31 -3.96
N GLN A 27 -10.19 -22.57 -2.89
CA GLN A 27 -10.66 -21.19 -2.73
C GLN A 27 -10.06 -20.25 -3.78
N VAL A 28 -8.81 -20.47 -4.21
CA VAL A 28 -8.19 -19.72 -5.29
C VAL A 28 -8.86 -20.05 -6.63
N VAL A 29 -9.09 -21.33 -6.91
CA VAL A 29 -9.80 -21.79 -8.12
C VAL A 29 -11.20 -21.20 -8.17
N ASP A 30 -12.00 -21.35 -7.12
CA ASP A 30 -13.37 -20.83 -7.05
C ASP A 30 -13.41 -19.33 -7.34
N ARG A 31 -12.51 -18.56 -6.73
CA ARG A 31 -12.44 -17.10 -6.96
C ARG A 31 -12.08 -16.76 -8.41
N MET A 32 -11.15 -17.50 -9.02
CA MET A 32 -10.78 -17.31 -10.42
C MET A 32 -11.92 -17.69 -11.37
N MET A 33 -12.65 -18.77 -11.08
CA MET A 33 -13.82 -19.20 -11.85
C MET A 33 -14.96 -18.18 -11.73
N ASP A 34 -15.18 -17.61 -10.54
CA ASP A 34 -16.16 -16.53 -10.34
C ASP A 34 -15.82 -15.30 -11.19
N TRP A 35 -14.55 -14.90 -11.23
CA TRP A 35 -14.12 -13.80 -12.09
C TRP A 35 -14.29 -14.10 -13.58
N ALA A 36 -13.97 -15.32 -14.00
CA ALA A 36 -14.16 -15.79 -15.37
C ALA A 36 -15.65 -15.77 -15.78
N ARG A 37 -16.55 -16.12 -14.87
CA ARG A 37 -18.02 -16.10 -15.08
C ARG A 37 -18.62 -14.70 -15.08
N CYS A 38 -18.23 -13.85 -14.13
CA CYS A 38 -18.86 -12.54 -13.94
C CYS A 38 -18.47 -11.51 -15.01
N LYS A 39 -17.29 -11.67 -15.65
CA LYS A 39 -16.80 -10.81 -16.74
C LYS A 39 -16.98 -9.31 -16.50
N GLU A 40 -16.53 -8.82 -15.34
CA GLU A 40 -16.68 -7.40 -14.91
C GLU A 40 -15.89 -6.37 -15.76
N GLY A 41 -15.58 -6.64 -17.02
CA GLY A 41 -14.96 -5.69 -17.95
C GLY A 41 -13.52 -5.29 -17.60
N ARG A 42 -12.88 -5.98 -16.65
CA ARG A 42 -11.48 -5.75 -16.24
C ARG A 42 -10.69 -7.05 -16.18
N ALA A 43 -9.47 -7.04 -16.72
CA ALA A 43 -8.54 -8.15 -16.57
C ALA A 43 -7.92 -8.16 -15.17
N ARG A 44 -8.02 -9.30 -14.48
CA ARG A 44 -7.42 -9.53 -13.16
C ARG A 44 -6.12 -10.31 -13.26
N LEU A 45 -5.16 -10.00 -12.39
CA LEU A 45 -3.88 -10.68 -12.31
C LEU A 45 -3.82 -11.59 -11.09
N VAL A 46 -3.45 -12.84 -11.34
CA VAL A 46 -3.05 -13.81 -10.33
C VAL A 46 -1.54 -14.04 -10.41
N SER A 47 -0.82 -13.73 -9.34
CA SER A 47 0.63 -13.92 -9.24
C SER A 47 0.99 -15.05 -8.28
N THR A 48 1.85 -15.97 -8.73
CA THR A 48 2.29 -17.11 -7.92
C THR A 48 3.63 -16.78 -7.26
N LEU A 49 3.60 -16.07 -6.13
CA LEU A 49 4.78 -15.49 -5.49
C LEU A 49 5.73 -16.59 -5.00
N ASN A 50 6.99 -16.54 -5.46
CA ASN A 50 8.07 -17.39 -4.97
C ASN A 50 9.33 -16.54 -4.68
N VAL A 51 10.41 -17.18 -4.23
CA VAL A 51 11.65 -16.46 -3.83
C VAL A 51 12.25 -15.64 -4.97
N ASP A 52 12.13 -16.10 -6.21
CA ASP A 52 12.67 -15.41 -7.38
C ASP A 52 11.98 -14.06 -7.64
N PHE A 53 10.68 -13.96 -7.31
CA PHE A 53 9.96 -12.68 -7.32
C PHE A 53 10.55 -11.72 -6.29
N LEU A 54 10.81 -12.18 -5.06
CA LEU A 54 11.43 -11.36 -4.02
C LEU A 54 12.82 -10.89 -4.44
N VAL A 55 13.62 -11.78 -5.05
CA VAL A 55 14.95 -11.46 -5.57
C VAL A 55 14.87 -10.38 -6.66
N ASN A 56 13.90 -10.45 -7.56
CA ASN A 56 13.77 -9.49 -8.65
C ASN A 56 13.16 -8.15 -8.18
N ALA A 57 12.15 -8.19 -7.31
CA ALA A 57 11.39 -7.03 -6.86
C ALA A 57 12.06 -6.21 -5.74
N LEU A 58 12.89 -6.83 -4.89
CA LEU A 58 13.40 -6.18 -3.68
C LEU A 58 14.91 -5.92 -3.74
N GLY A 59 15.34 -4.79 -3.19
CA GLY A 59 16.75 -4.50 -2.88
C GLY A 59 17.16 -5.02 -1.51
N VAL A 60 18.47 -5.03 -1.20
CA VAL A 60 19.00 -5.33 0.14
C VAL A 60 20.09 -4.31 0.48
N GLY A 61 19.99 -3.69 1.66
CA GLY A 61 20.90 -2.60 2.05
C GLY A 61 20.86 -1.47 1.02
N SER A 62 22.03 -1.01 0.57
CA SER A 62 22.16 -0.02 -0.49
C SER A 62 22.00 -0.59 -1.92
N GLY A 63 21.77 -1.90 -2.05
CA GLY A 63 21.62 -2.56 -3.34
C GLY A 63 20.23 -2.33 -3.95
N ARG A 64 20.19 -1.91 -5.22
CA ARG A 64 18.94 -1.69 -5.97
C ARG A 64 18.27 -3.02 -6.33
N ALA A 65 16.94 -3.02 -6.37
CA ALA A 65 16.18 -4.11 -6.96
C ALA A 65 16.51 -4.26 -8.46
N ARG A 66 16.45 -5.48 -9.00
CA ARG A 66 16.64 -5.73 -10.44
C ARG A 66 15.49 -5.12 -11.25
N HIS A 67 14.28 -5.27 -10.73
CA HIS A 67 13.02 -4.83 -11.32
C HIS A 67 12.16 -4.14 -10.25
N PRO A 68 12.47 -2.90 -9.86
CA PRO A 68 11.71 -2.19 -8.82
C PRO A 68 10.21 -2.06 -9.17
N GLU A 69 9.87 -1.97 -10.46
CA GLU A 69 8.50 -1.93 -10.96
C GLU A 69 7.69 -3.19 -10.62
N LEU A 70 8.34 -4.35 -10.47
CA LEU A 70 7.68 -5.61 -10.16
C LEU A 70 6.98 -5.57 -8.80
N LEU A 71 7.58 -4.89 -7.81
CA LEU A 71 7.00 -4.77 -6.46
C LEU A 71 5.61 -4.13 -6.52
N ASN A 72 5.47 -3.07 -7.32
CA ASN A 72 4.18 -2.40 -7.49
C ASN A 72 3.17 -3.29 -8.23
N VAL A 73 3.59 -4.07 -9.23
CA VAL A 73 2.70 -5.02 -9.90
C VAL A 73 2.18 -6.08 -8.93
N LEU A 74 3.05 -6.62 -8.08
CA LEU A 74 2.68 -7.63 -7.08
C LEU A 74 1.72 -7.07 -6.02
N ARG A 75 1.95 -5.83 -5.55
CA ARG A 75 1.06 -5.13 -4.62
C ARG A 75 -0.33 -4.90 -5.20
N ASN A 76 -0.43 -4.60 -6.49
CA ASN A 76 -1.71 -4.34 -7.18
C ASN A 76 -2.28 -5.59 -7.88
N SER A 77 -1.72 -6.78 -7.63
CA SER A 77 -2.28 -8.03 -8.15
C SER A 77 -3.57 -8.37 -7.41
N ASP A 78 -4.59 -8.81 -8.14
CA ASP A 78 -5.91 -9.13 -7.58
C ASP A 78 -5.88 -10.38 -6.70
N LEU A 79 -4.94 -11.29 -6.98
CA LEU A 79 -4.63 -12.46 -6.16
C LEU A 79 -3.13 -12.74 -6.18
N VAL A 80 -2.57 -13.12 -5.03
CA VAL A 80 -1.17 -13.53 -4.90
C VAL A 80 -1.13 -14.81 -4.08
N THR A 81 -0.70 -15.90 -4.70
CA THR A 81 -0.54 -17.20 -4.01
C THR A 81 0.89 -17.41 -3.51
N ALA A 82 1.06 -18.28 -2.53
CA ALA A 82 2.37 -18.74 -2.09
C ALA A 82 2.85 -19.94 -2.93
N ASP A 83 3.77 -19.69 -3.86
CA ASP A 83 4.44 -20.70 -4.67
C ASP A 83 5.78 -21.10 -4.05
N GLY A 84 5.73 -21.93 -3.01
CA GLY A 84 6.92 -22.51 -2.38
C GLY A 84 6.97 -22.31 -0.87
N PHE A 85 7.71 -23.22 -0.21
CA PHE A 85 7.87 -23.22 1.24
C PHE A 85 8.44 -21.93 1.84
N PRO A 86 9.41 -21.22 1.21
CA PRO A 86 9.94 -20.00 1.80
C PRO A 86 8.89 -18.91 2.06
N ILE A 87 7.89 -18.78 1.19
CA ILE A 87 6.80 -17.82 1.37
C ILE A 87 5.86 -18.27 2.51
N VAL A 88 5.57 -19.57 2.60
CA VAL A 88 4.84 -20.16 3.73
C VAL A 88 5.60 -19.96 5.05
N TRP A 89 6.92 -20.11 5.04
CA TRP A 89 7.76 -19.86 6.22
C TRP A 89 7.73 -18.39 6.65
N LEU A 90 7.80 -17.44 5.71
CA LEU A 90 7.63 -16.02 6.01
C LEU A 90 6.29 -15.75 6.70
N SER A 91 5.19 -16.36 6.24
CA SER A 91 3.88 -16.19 6.89
C SER A 91 3.86 -16.58 8.38
N ARG A 92 4.64 -17.60 8.76
CA ARG A 92 4.80 -18.02 10.16
C ARG A 92 5.60 -17.01 10.98
N ILE A 93 6.62 -16.40 10.39
CA ILE A 93 7.37 -15.31 11.03
C ILE A 93 6.45 -14.12 11.27
N MET A 94 5.57 -13.82 10.32
CA MET A 94 4.56 -12.77 10.46
C MET A 94 3.50 -13.09 11.52
N GLY A 95 3.43 -14.31 12.04
CA GLY A 95 2.44 -14.70 13.05
C GLY A 95 1.07 -15.05 12.50
N LYS A 96 0.90 -15.08 11.17
CA LYS A 96 -0.34 -15.45 10.47
C LYS A 96 -0.02 -16.54 9.42
N PRO A 97 0.02 -17.82 9.81
CA PRO A 97 0.40 -18.90 8.91
C PRO A 97 -0.62 -19.04 7.78
N LEU A 98 -0.13 -19.17 6.54
CA LEU A 98 -0.98 -19.46 5.38
C LEU A 98 -1.66 -20.83 5.51
N LYS A 99 -2.92 -20.92 5.09
CA LYS A 99 -3.71 -22.15 5.03
C LYS A 99 -3.03 -23.22 4.19
N GLU A 100 -2.56 -22.84 3.00
CA GLU A 100 -2.01 -23.77 2.02
C GLU A 100 -0.92 -23.13 1.16
N ARG A 101 0.00 -23.96 0.66
CA ARG A 101 0.93 -23.61 -0.41
C ARG A 101 0.24 -23.84 -1.75
N VAL A 102 0.00 -22.78 -2.52
CA VAL A 102 -0.68 -22.86 -3.82
C VAL A 102 0.29 -22.51 -4.95
N CYS A 103 0.84 -23.55 -5.58
CA CYS A 103 1.79 -23.44 -6.68
C CYS A 103 1.07 -23.29 -8.03
N GLY A 104 1.63 -22.50 -8.96
CA GLY A 104 1.06 -22.34 -10.30
C GLY A 104 0.93 -23.67 -11.06
N SER A 105 1.84 -24.60 -10.79
CA SER A 105 1.83 -25.93 -11.39
C SER A 105 0.65 -26.79 -10.94
N ASP A 106 0.11 -26.56 -9.74
CA ASP A 106 -1.07 -27.26 -9.21
C ASP A 106 -2.36 -26.53 -9.58
N LEU A 107 -2.28 -25.20 -9.69
CA LEU A 107 -3.38 -24.34 -10.06
C LEU A 107 -3.82 -24.52 -11.52
N VAL A 108 -2.90 -24.71 -12.47
CA VAL A 108 -3.26 -24.90 -13.89
C VAL A 108 -4.11 -26.18 -14.13
N PRO A 109 -3.72 -27.37 -13.65
CA PRO A 109 -4.56 -28.56 -13.78
C PRO A 109 -5.94 -28.41 -13.09
N ALA A 110 -5.99 -27.81 -11.90
CA ALA A 110 -7.25 -27.61 -11.18
C ALA A 110 -8.19 -26.63 -11.91
N LEU A 111 -7.64 -25.55 -12.49
CA LEU A 111 -8.39 -24.62 -13.34
C LEU A 111 -8.88 -25.29 -14.62
N ALA A 112 -8.04 -26.12 -15.26
CA ALA A 112 -8.42 -26.83 -16.48
C ALA A 112 -9.56 -27.83 -16.23
N GLU A 113 -9.49 -28.57 -15.12
CA GLU A 113 -10.57 -29.48 -14.70
C GLU A 113 -11.89 -28.73 -14.50
N ARG A 114 -11.85 -27.62 -13.76
CA ARG A 114 -13.04 -26.83 -13.45
C ARG A 114 -13.57 -26.07 -14.66
N ALA A 115 -12.69 -25.58 -15.53
CA ALA A 115 -13.06 -24.94 -16.80
C ALA A 115 -13.75 -25.92 -17.75
N ALA A 116 -13.30 -27.18 -17.81
CA ALA A 116 -13.97 -28.22 -18.59
C ALA A 116 -15.40 -28.51 -18.09
N GLN A 117 -15.61 -28.49 -16.76
CA GLN A 117 -16.92 -28.69 -16.14
C GLN A 117 -17.87 -27.51 -16.40
N ASP A 118 -17.36 -26.29 -16.30
CA ASP A 118 -18.16 -25.06 -16.39
C ASP A 118 -18.29 -24.53 -17.84
N GLY A 119 -17.67 -25.19 -18.81
CA GLY A 119 -17.66 -24.77 -20.21
C GLY A 119 -16.86 -23.48 -20.47
N LEU A 120 -15.86 -23.19 -19.63
CA LEU A 120 -14.97 -22.03 -19.79
C LEU A 120 -13.74 -22.40 -20.60
N SER A 121 -13.18 -21.40 -21.27
CA SER A 121 -12.09 -21.56 -22.23
C SER A 121 -10.77 -20.99 -21.74
N LEU A 122 -9.66 -21.66 -22.08
CA LEU A 122 -8.30 -21.23 -21.75
C LEU A 122 -7.55 -20.69 -22.97
N PHE A 123 -6.74 -19.65 -22.77
CA PHE A 123 -5.72 -19.22 -23.72
C PHE A 123 -4.32 -19.41 -23.12
N LEU A 124 -3.41 -20.06 -23.85
CA LEU A 124 -2.04 -20.32 -23.38
C LEU A 124 -1.04 -19.39 -24.10
N LEU A 125 -0.43 -18.49 -23.35
CA LEU A 125 0.56 -17.53 -23.84
C LEU A 125 1.96 -17.83 -23.30
N GLY A 126 2.93 -18.06 -24.17
CA GLY A 126 4.34 -18.21 -23.82
C GLY A 126 4.87 -19.64 -23.94
N GLY A 127 5.96 -19.93 -23.22
CA GLY A 127 6.78 -21.11 -23.46
C GLY A 127 7.65 -21.00 -24.72
N GLY A 128 8.44 -22.04 -24.99
CA GLY A 128 9.12 -22.18 -26.28
C GLY A 128 8.14 -22.44 -27.43
N GLU A 129 8.64 -22.36 -28.66
CA GLU A 129 7.85 -22.69 -29.85
C GLU A 129 7.22 -24.08 -29.73
N GLY A 130 5.90 -24.18 -29.95
CA GLY A 130 5.14 -25.42 -29.82
C GLY A 130 4.90 -25.94 -28.40
N VAL A 131 5.45 -25.32 -27.35
CA VAL A 131 5.26 -25.77 -25.95
C VAL A 131 3.83 -25.50 -25.48
N ALA A 132 3.30 -24.29 -25.72
CA ALA A 132 1.92 -23.96 -25.36
C ALA A 132 0.88 -24.84 -26.08
N ALA A 133 1.10 -25.13 -27.36
CA ALA A 133 0.22 -26.01 -28.15
C ALA A 133 0.21 -27.44 -27.57
N ARG A 134 1.39 -28.03 -27.32
CA ARG A 134 1.46 -29.35 -26.67
C ARG A 134 0.85 -29.37 -25.28
N ALA A 135 1.02 -28.30 -24.50
CA ALA A 135 0.41 -28.20 -23.18
C ALA A 135 -1.13 -28.16 -23.28
N ALA A 136 -1.68 -27.46 -24.27
CA ALA A 136 -3.11 -27.48 -24.57
C ALA A 136 -3.59 -28.89 -24.92
N ASP A 137 -2.89 -29.61 -25.81
CA ASP A 137 -3.24 -31.00 -26.17
C ASP A 137 -3.25 -31.92 -24.93
N CYS A 138 -2.21 -31.85 -24.09
CA CYS A 138 -2.13 -32.64 -22.85
C CYS A 138 -3.29 -32.32 -21.90
N LEU A 139 -3.67 -31.05 -21.76
CA LEU A 139 -4.79 -30.65 -20.91
C LEU A 139 -6.12 -31.15 -21.46
N GLN A 140 -6.35 -31.07 -22.77
CA GLN A 140 -7.58 -31.57 -23.41
C GLN A 140 -7.71 -33.09 -23.33
N GLN A 141 -6.60 -33.82 -23.47
CA GLN A 141 -6.57 -35.27 -23.28
C GLN A 141 -6.90 -35.67 -21.83
N ARG A 142 -6.37 -34.90 -20.86
CA ARG A 142 -6.59 -35.15 -19.44
C ARG A 142 -7.98 -34.74 -18.96
N TYR A 143 -8.55 -33.68 -19.54
CA TYR A 143 -9.83 -33.10 -19.15
C TYR A 143 -10.75 -32.99 -20.38
N PRO A 144 -11.46 -34.09 -20.74
CA PRO A 144 -12.42 -34.08 -21.83
C PRO A 144 -13.48 -32.99 -21.63
N GLY A 145 -13.72 -32.20 -22.68
CA GLY A 145 -14.64 -31.04 -22.63
C GLY A 145 -13.94 -29.69 -22.42
N LEU A 146 -12.63 -29.68 -22.12
CA LEU A 146 -11.87 -28.43 -22.02
C LEU A 146 -11.77 -27.70 -23.37
N ALA A 147 -12.25 -26.45 -23.41
CA ALA A 147 -12.10 -25.58 -24.55
C ALA A 147 -10.76 -24.81 -24.49
N ILE A 148 -10.00 -24.85 -25.58
CA ILE A 148 -8.79 -24.04 -25.76
C ILE A 148 -9.11 -22.97 -26.80
N ALA A 149 -9.19 -21.72 -26.36
CA ALA A 149 -9.50 -20.56 -27.19
C ALA A 149 -8.32 -20.16 -28.09
N GLY A 150 -7.09 -20.51 -27.70
CA GLY A 150 -5.91 -20.31 -28.52
C GLY A 150 -4.60 -20.53 -27.79
N THR A 151 -3.52 -20.56 -28.55
CA THR A 151 -2.15 -20.61 -28.04
C THR A 151 -1.27 -19.64 -28.81
N SER A 152 -0.31 -19.02 -28.14
CA SER A 152 0.67 -18.13 -28.78
C SER A 152 1.99 -18.15 -28.01
N ALA A 153 3.12 -18.12 -28.71
CA ALA A 153 4.46 -18.11 -28.10
C ALA A 153 5.33 -16.97 -28.68
N PRO A 154 4.91 -15.70 -28.51
CA PRO A 154 5.61 -14.56 -29.07
C PRO A 154 6.86 -14.21 -28.25
N TYR A 155 7.84 -13.59 -28.90
CA TYR A 155 8.98 -13.01 -28.20
C TYR A 155 8.59 -11.63 -27.62
N ILE A 156 8.54 -11.54 -26.29
CA ILE A 156 8.11 -10.32 -25.58
C ILE A 156 9.32 -9.53 -25.05
N HIS A 157 9.38 -8.25 -25.43
CA HIS A 157 10.33 -7.28 -24.91
C HIS A 157 9.76 -6.53 -23.69
N THR A 158 10.46 -6.63 -22.56
CA THR A 158 10.14 -5.90 -21.32
C THR A 158 11.26 -4.94 -20.89
N ALA A 159 12.39 -4.94 -21.60
CA ALA A 159 13.52 -4.03 -21.37
C ALA A 159 14.36 -3.88 -22.66
N GLY A 160 15.22 -2.86 -22.69
CA GLY A 160 16.17 -2.63 -23.78
C GLY A 160 15.57 -1.99 -25.04
N PRO A 161 16.33 -1.91 -26.15
CA PRO A 161 15.93 -1.18 -27.36
C PRO A 161 14.63 -1.68 -28.00
N GLY A 162 14.37 -2.98 -27.95
CA GLY A 162 13.14 -3.60 -28.48
C GLY A 162 11.86 -3.25 -27.70
N LEU A 163 11.97 -2.51 -26.59
CA LEU A 163 10.80 -1.96 -25.90
C LEU A 163 10.11 -0.87 -26.73
N LYS A 164 10.81 -0.18 -27.63
CA LYS A 164 10.23 0.86 -28.50
C LYS A 164 9.08 0.34 -29.36
N ASP A 165 9.24 -0.87 -29.90
CA ASP A 165 8.24 -1.49 -30.77
C ASP A 165 7.23 -2.34 -30.01
N SER A 166 7.36 -2.42 -28.67
CA SER A 166 6.52 -3.30 -27.85
C SER A 166 5.02 -2.96 -27.91
N ALA A 167 4.66 -1.68 -28.05
CA ALA A 167 3.28 -1.27 -28.19
C ALA A 167 2.62 -1.83 -29.47
N HIS A 168 3.36 -1.82 -30.59
CA HIS A 168 2.87 -2.37 -31.86
C HIS A 168 2.81 -3.91 -31.82
N ASN A 169 3.87 -4.55 -31.32
CA ASN A 169 3.94 -6.01 -31.22
C ASN A 169 2.88 -6.58 -30.27
N ASP A 170 2.66 -5.91 -29.14
CA ASP A 170 1.63 -6.30 -28.19
C ASP A 170 0.23 -6.13 -28.78
N GLN A 171 -0.01 -5.15 -29.66
CA GLN A 171 -1.34 -4.88 -30.22
C GLN A 171 -1.89 -6.06 -31.03
N GLN A 172 -1.05 -6.73 -31.83
CA GLN A 172 -1.45 -7.92 -32.58
C GLN A 172 -1.79 -9.07 -31.64
N LEU A 173 -0.96 -9.28 -30.63
CA LEU A 173 -1.17 -10.31 -29.62
C LEU A 173 -2.45 -10.06 -28.80
N LEU A 174 -2.69 -8.81 -28.41
CA LEU A 174 -3.90 -8.39 -27.70
C LEU A 174 -5.14 -8.60 -28.55
N ALA A 175 -5.09 -8.29 -29.85
CA ALA A 175 -6.19 -8.57 -30.76
C ALA A 175 -6.49 -10.06 -30.84
N GLN A 176 -5.46 -10.92 -30.94
CA GLN A 176 -5.60 -12.38 -30.96
C GLN A 176 -6.22 -12.91 -29.65
N ILE A 177 -5.73 -12.45 -28.50
CA ILE A 177 -6.24 -12.87 -27.19
C ILE A 177 -7.69 -12.41 -27.02
N ASN A 178 -8.00 -11.16 -27.34
CA ASN A 178 -9.34 -10.60 -27.15
C ASN A 178 -10.38 -11.17 -28.12
N SER A 179 -9.99 -11.48 -29.36
CA SER A 179 -10.90 -12.07 -30.36
C SER A 179 -11.16 -13.56 -30.10
N SER A 180 -10.25 -14.24 -29.39
CA SER A 180 -10.41 -15.66 -29.04
C SER A 180 -11.61 -15.93 -28.11
N GLY A 181 -12.10 -14.91 -27.39
CA GLY A 181 -13.18 -15.07 -26.42
C GLY A 181 -12.76 -15.80 -25.13
N ALA A 182 -11.46 -15.98 -24.91
CA ALA A 182 -10.92 -16.71 -23.76
C ALA A 182 -11.44 -16.17 -22.41
N ASP A 183 -11.77 -17.09 -21.50
CA ASP A 183 -12.22 -16.77 -20.15
C ASP A 183 -11.05 -16.69 -19.16
N ILE A 184 -9.99 -17.47 -19.41
CA ILE A 184 -8.79 -17.53 -18.57
C ILE A 184 -7.53 -17.48 -19.45
N LEU A 185 -6.60 -16.58 -19.11
CA LEU A 185 -5.30 -16.44 -19.79
C LEU A 185 -4.17 -17.01 -18.92
N LEU A 186 -3.49 -18.05 -19.40
CA LEU A 186 -2.29 -18.62 -18.77
C LEU A 186 -1.04 -17.99 -19.40
N VAL A 187 -0.23 -17.26 -18.61
CA VAL A 187 0.96 -16.55 -19.08
C VAL A 187 2.24 -17.22 -18.60
N GLY A 188 2.90 -17.97 -19.49
CA GLY A 188 4.16 -18.68 -19.28
C GLY A 188 5.38 -17.96 -19.87
N LEU A 189 5.54 -16.66 -19.63
CA LEU A 189 6.72 -15.88 -20.10
C LEU A 189 7.88 -15.86 -19.10
N GLY A 190 7.62 -16.29 -17.86
CA GLY A 190 8.57 -16.26 -16.75
C GLY A 190 8.59 -14.92 -16.02
N ASN A 191 8.91 -14.96 -14.73
CA ASN A 191 9.14 -13.79 -13.89
C ASN A 191 10.45 -13.09 -14.30
N PRO A 192 10.47 -11.75 -14.47
CA PRO A 192 9.38 -10.77 -14.26
C PRO A 192 8.53 -10.48 -15.50
N LYS A 193 8.87 -11.06 -16.66
CA LYS A 193 8.31 -10.66 -17.96
C LYS A 193 6.79 -10.76 -18.01
N GLN A 194 6.23 -11.83 -17.45
CA GLN A 194 4.78 -12.08 -17.47
C GLN A 194 4.00 -11.01 -16.67
N GLU A 195 4.48 -10.61 -15.48
CA GLU A 195 3.85 -9.58 -14.66
C GLU A 195 3.96 -8.20 -15.32
N LEU A 196 5.14 -7.87 -15.85
CA LEU A 196 5.37 -6.57 -16.49
C LEU A 196 4.57 -6.42 -17.79
N TRP A 197 4.54 -7.46 -18.61
CA TRP A 197 3.74 -7.48 -19.83
C TRP A 197 2.24 -7.35 -19.51
N PHE A 198 1.76 -8.11 -18.52
CA PHE A 198 0.36 -8.01 -18.10
C PHE A 198 0.05 -6.59 -17.60
N ASN A 199 0.86 -6.03 -16.71
CA ASN A 199 0.60 -4.70 -16.14
C ASN A 199 0.59 -3.60 -17.21
N ARG A 200 1.52 -3.66 -18.18
CA ARG A 200 1.56 -2.74 -19.33
C ARG A 200 0.27 -2.81 -20.17
N ASN A 201 -0.31 -3.99 -20.30
CA ASN A 201 -1.44 -4.25 -21.19
C ASN A 201 -2.80 -4.45 -20.49
N ARG A 202 -2.84 -4.36 -19.16
CA ARG A 202 -4.01 -4.69 -18.32
C ARG A 202 -5.30 -4.00 -18.77
N ARG A 203 -5.21 -2.74 -19.22
CA ARG A 203 -6.36 -1.94 -19.68
C ARG A 203 -6.90 -2.36 -21.06
N HIS A 204 -6.09 -3.05 -21.86
CA HIS A 204 -6.45 -3.49 -23.20
C HIS A 204 -6.86 -4.97 -23.25
N LEU A 205 -6.55 -5.74 -22.20
CA LEU A 205 -6.96 -7.13 -22.07
C LEU A 205 -8.44 -7.22 -21.67
N ARG A 206 -9.20 -8.01 -22.44
CA ARG A 206 -10.63 -8.31 -22.17
C ARG A 206 -10.84 -9.65 -21.48
N VAL A 207 -9.78 -10.47 -21.37
CA VAL A 207 -9.85 -11.73 -20.63
C VAL A 207 -10.06 -11.43 -19.15
N PRO A 208 -11.10 -12.00 -18.51
CA PRO A 208 -11.45 -11.65 -17.13
C PRO A 208 -10.35 -11.94 -16.10
N VAL A 209 -9.60 -13.02 -16.28
CA VAL A 209 -8.53 -13.44 -15.37
C VAL A 209 -7.30 -13.91 -16.14
N ALA A 210 -6.13 -13.45 -15.72
CA ALA A 210 -4.84 -13.91 -16.19
C ALA A 210 -3.99 -14.39 -15.03
N ILE A 211 -3.25 -15.47 -15.23
CA ILE A 211 -2.35 -16.04 -14.24
C ILE A 211 -0.94 -16.18 -14.82
N GLY A 212 0.04 -15.69 -14.06
CA GLY A 212 1.44 -15.95 -14.34
C GLY A 212 1.81 -17.37 -13.93
N VAL A 213 2.10 -18.25 -14.90
CA VAL A 213 2.37 -19.69 -14.64
C VAL A 213 3.83 -20.08 -14.90
N GLY A 214 4.67 -19.16 -15.36
CA GLY A 214 6.10 -19.40 -15.59
C GLY A 214 6.35 -20.66 -16.41
N GLY A 215 7.21 -21.55 -15.90
CA GLY A 215 7.58 -22.81 -16.56
C GLY A 215 6.54 -23.94 -16.46
N THR A 216 5.29 -23.67 -16.06
CA THR A 216 4.27 -24.72 -15.85
C THR A 216 3.96 -25.52 -17.11
N PHE A 217 4.01 -24.92 -18.30
CA PHE A 217 3.76 -25.64 -19.55
C PHE A 217 4.77 -26.79 -19.78
N GLU A 218 6.04 -26.61 -19.41
CA GLU A 218 7.06 -27.67 -19.51
C GLU A 218 6.81 -28.84 -18.55
N PHE A 219 6.19 -28.59 -17.40
CA PHE A 219 5.78 -29.66 -16.49
C PHE A 219 4.58 -30.43 -17.02
N ILE A 220 3.65 -29.75 -17.70
CA ILE A 220 2.45 -30.38 -18.28
C ILE A 220 2.82 -31.24 -19.48
N THR A 221 3.71 -30.77 -20.35
CA THR A 221 4.18 -31.51 -21.54
C THR A 221 5.15 -32.65 -21.21
N GLY A 222 5.55 -32.79 -19.94
CA GLY A 222 6.54 -33.78 -19.49
C GLY A 222 7.98 -33.45 -19.90
N GLY A 223 8.24 -32.26 -20.46
CA GLY A 223 9.58 -31.79 -20.79
C GLY A 223 10.50 -31.66 -19.57
N VAL A 224 9.89 -31.42 -18.39
CA VAL A 224 10.56 -31.46 -17.09
C VAL A 224 9.78 -32.34 -16.12
N SER A 225 10.44 -33.33 -15.54
CA SER A 225 9.82 -34.20 -14.53
C SER A 225 9.62 -33.45 -13.21
N ARG A 226 8.47 -33.65 -12.54
CA ARG A 226 8.30 -33.17 -11.16
C ARG A 226 9.06 -34.04 -10.17
N ALA A 227 9.44 -33.47 -9.03
CA ALA A 227 10.05 -34.24 -7.95
C ALA A 227 9.06 -35.31 -7.43
N PRO A 228 9.54 -36.46 -6.93
CA PRO A 228 8.69 -37.46 -6.27
C PRO A 228 7.84 -36.84 -5.14
N GLY A 229 6.63 -37.37 -4.93
CA GLY A 229 5.68 -36.80 -3.96
C GLY A 229 6.22 -36.67 -2.53
N TRP A 230 7.13 -37.56 -2.10
CA TRP A 230 7.77 -37.45 -0.79
C TRP A 230 8.71 -36.24 -0.69
N MET A 231 9.44 -35.90 -1.77
CA MET A 231 10.29 -34.72 -1.84
C MET A 231 9.47 -33.43 -1.86
N GLN A 232 8.33 -33.44 -2.56
CA GLN A 232 7.38 -32.33 -2.55
C GLN A 232 6.84 -32.08 -1.14
N ARG A 233 6.43 -33.14 -0.42
CA ARG A 233 5.95 -33.04 0.98
C ARG A 233 7.03 -32.55 1.94
N MET A 234 8.29 -32.89 1.70
CA MET A 234 9.43 -32.40 2.49
C MET A 234 9.91 -31.00 2.07
N ASN A 235 9.29 -30.36 1.07
CA ASN A 235 9.68 -29.06 0.53
C ASN A 235 11.12 -29.02 -0.05
N ILE A 236 11.65 -30.16 -0.51
CA ILE A 236 13.00 -30.29 -1.10
C ILE A 236 12.96 -30.44 -2.62
N GLU A 237 11.83 -30.13 -3.27
CA GLU A 237 11.69 -30.15 -4.72
C GLU A 237 12.75 -29.30 -5.44
N TRP A 238 13.17 -28.19 -4.82
CA TRP A 238 14.22 -27.33 -5.35
C TRP A 238 15.54 -28.08 -5.57
N LEU A 239 15.89 -29.03 -4.68
CA LEU A 239 17.10 -29.84 -4.78
C LEU A 239 17.02 -30.79 -5.98
N TYR A 240 15.86 -31.42 -6.17
CA TYR A 240 15.60 -32.25 -7.36
C TYR A 240 15.69 -31.43 -8.66
N ARG A 241 15.15 -30.20 -8.67
CA ARG A 241 15.26 -29.31 -9.83
C ARG A 241 16.71 -28.95 -10.16
N ILE A 242 17.57 -28.73 -9.17
CA ILE A 242 19.00 -28.49 -9.41
C ILE A 242 19.62 -29.67 -10.17
N THR A 243 19.22 -30.92 -9.91
CA THR A 243 19.76 -32.07 -10.65
C THR A 243 19.37 -32.09 -12.13
N GLN A 244 18.27 -31.43 -12.50
CA GLN A 244 17.78 -31.37 -13.88
C GLN A 244 18.42 -30.25 -14.70
N ASP A 245 18.77 -29.14 -14.05
CA ASP A 245 19.43 -27.99 -14.68
C ASP A 245 20.40 -27.32 -13.69
N PRO A 246 21.56 -27.97 -13.42
CA PRO A 246 22.44 -27.57 -12.36
C PRO A 246 23.04 -26.19 -12.61
N VAL A 247 23.49 -25.92 -13.84
CA VAL A 247 24.19 -24.68 -14.21
C VAL A 247 23.31 -23.44 -13.99
N ARG A 248 22.04 -23.48 -14.41
CA ARG A 248 21.13 -22.34 -14.27
C ARG A 248 20.57 -22.23 -12.85
N LEU A 249 20.16 -23.36 -12.25
CA LEU A 249 19.37 -23.32 -11.02
C LEU A 249 20.22 -23.20 -9.75
N TRP A 250 21.46 -23.69 -9.73
CA TRP A 250 22.29 -23.56 -8.53
C TRP A 250 22.54 -22.09 -8.16
N ARG A 251 22.88 -21.24 -9.15
CA ARG A 251 23.11 -19.81 -8.93
C ARG A 251 21.85 -19.11 -8.45
N ARG A 252 20.71 -19.43 -9.08
CA ARG A 252 19.41 -18.86 -8.75
C ARG A 252 19.00 -19.18 -7.31
N TYR A 253 19.14 -20.44 -6.88
CA TYR A 253 18.79 -20.84 -5.51
C TYR A 253 19.78 -20.29 -4.47
N ALA A 254 21.08 -20.29 -4.76
CA ALA A 254 22.08 -19.73 -3.85
C ALA A 254 21.85 -18.23 -3.62
N GLU A 255 21.65 -17.46 -4.69
CA GLU A 255 21.30 -16.04 -4.60
C GLU A 255 19.99 -15.85 -3.83
N GLY A 256 18.96 -16.64 -4.15
CA GLY A 256 17.66 -16.60 -3.49
C GLY A 256 17.76 -16.84 -1.98
N LEU A 257 18.54 -17.84 -1.55
CA LEU A 257 18.74 -18.17 -0.14
C LEU A 257 19.46 -17.04 0.61
N VAL A 258 20.56 -16.52 0.05
CA VAL A 258 21.32 -15.41 0.67
C VAL A 258 20.43 -14.18 0.81
N LYS A 259 19.74 -13.80 -0.28
CA LYS A 259 18.90 -12.62 -0.30
C LYS A 259 17.70 -12.74 0.64
N LEU A 260 17.04 -13.90 0.65
CA LEU A 260 15.94 -14.18 1.57
C LEU A 260 16.41 -14.14 3.03
N ALA A 261 17.58 -14.70 3.35
CA ALA A 261 18.13 -14.67 4.70
C ALA A 261 18.37 -13.23 5.15
N LEU A 262 18.98 -12.39 4.31
CA LEU A 262 19.20 -10.97 4.62
C LEU A 262 17.89 -10.20 4.82
N LEU A 263 16.89 -10.44 3.97
CA LEU A 263 15.57 -9.80 4.07
C LEU A 263 14.76 -10.27 5.29
N SER A 264 14.89 -11.54 5.69
CA SER A 264 14.11 -12.14 6.79
C SER A 264 14.75 -11.97 8.17
N THR A 265 16.06 -11.72 8.25
CA THR A 265 16.78 -11.50 9.51
C THR A 265 16.14 -10.40 10.39
N PRO A 266 15.83 -9.18 9.88
CA PRO A 266 15.18 -8.17 10.71
C PRO A 266 13.75 -8.57 11.13
N LEU A 267 13.04 -9.36 10.32
CA LEU A 267 11.71 -9.88 10.65
C LEU A 267 11.78 -10.88 11.81
N LEU A 268 12.78 -11.77 11.80
CA LEU A 268 13.02 -12.73 12.88
C LEU A 268 13.31 -12.00 14.21
N TYR A 269 14.15 -10.96 14.15
CA TYR A 269 14.42 -10.11 15.31
C TYR A 269 13.16 -9.40 15.82
N ALA A 270 12.37 -8.81 14.92
CA ALA A 270 11.10 -8.18 15.27
C ALA A 270 10.11 -9.18 15.90
N ARG A 271 9.98 -10.37 15.33
CA ARG A 271 9.12 -11.45 15.85
C ARG A 271 9.56 -11.93 17.23
N PHE A 272 10.86 -12.13 17.43
CA PHE A 272 11.42 -12.50 18.73
C PHE A 272 11.15 -11.42 19.79
N ARG A 273 11.39 -10.14 19.47
CA ARG A 273 11.06 -9.02 20.36
C ARG A 273 9.57 -8.95 20.68
N GLN A 274 8.71 -9.20 19.70
CA GLN A 274 7.27 -9.18 19.89
C GLN A 274 6.82 -10.26 20.89
N GLN A 275 7.40 -11.46 20.87
CA GLN A 275 7.06 -12.52 21.83
C GLN A 275 7.32 -12.11 23.28
N LEU A 276 8.36 -11.30 23.51
CA LEU A 276 8.66 -10.77 24.85
C LEU A 276 7.68 -9.67 25.29
N VAL A 277 7.14 -8.92 24.34
CA VAL A 277 6.25 -7.76 24.59
C VAL A 277 4.78 -8.18 24.74
N PHE A 278 4.31 -9.13 23.94
CA PHE A 278 2.92 -9.60 23.90
C PHE A 278 2.69 -10.90 24.69
N ALA A 279 3.59 -11.23 25.63
CA ALA A 279 3.45 -12.40 26.50
C ALA A 279 2.24 -12.32 27.44
N MET A 280 1.63 -11.13 27.60
CA MET A 280 0.39 -10.95 28.35
C MET A 280 -0.76 -10.62 27.39
N PRO A 281 -1.95 -11.22 27.55
CA PRO A 281 -3.09 -10.92 26.71
C PRO A 281 -3.48 -9.44 26.87
N ALA A 282 -3.34 -8.67 25.79
CA ALA A 282 -3.86 -7.32 25.75
C ALA A 282 -5.40 -7.40 25.86
N LYS A 283 -6.00 -6.60 26.75
CA LYS A 283 -7.45 -6.45 26.78
C LYS A 283 -7.91 -5.98 25.40
N ARG A 284 -9.03 -6.52 24.91
CA ARG A 284 -9.69 -5.99 23.71
C ARG A 284 -9.99 -4.52 23.94
N GLN A 285 -9.33 -3.68 23.16
CA GLN A 285 -9.55 -2.24 23.14
C GLN A 285 -10.37 -1.93 21.89
N GLN A 286 -11.40 -1.10 22.06
CA GLN A 286 -12.13 -0.54 20.93
C GLN A 286 -11.48 0.78 20.53
N PRO A 287 -11.42 1.11 19.23
CA PRO A 287 -10.98 2.43 18.80
C PRO A 287 -11.94 3.48 19.35
N VAL A 288 -11.37 4.54 19.92
CA VAL A 288 -12.13 5.68 20.45
C VAL A 288 -11.76 6.90 19.63
N TRP A 289 -12.62 7.23 18.67
CA TRP A 289 -12.47 8.45 17.88
C TRP A 289 -12.74 9.69 18.72
N ARG A 290 -11.80 10.63 18.69
CA ARG A 290 -11.96 11.97 19.23
C ARG A 290 -12.39 12.89 18.09
N TRP A 291 -13.62 13.36 18.13
CA TRP A 291 -14.10 14.39 17.22
C TRP A 291 -13.54 15.73 17.67
N LEU A 292 -12.62 16.28 16.90
CA LEU A 292 -12.06 17.61 17.17
C LEU A 292 -12.94 18.70 16.57
N TRP A 293 -13.65 18.39 15.47
CA TRP A 293 -14.53 19.35 14.83
C TRP A 293 -15.60 18.70 13.96
N SER A 294 -16.77 19.32 13.90
CA SER A 294 -17.87 18.96 13.01
C SER A 294 -18.65 20.22 12.62
N SER A 295 -18.70 20.50 11.32
CA SER A 295 -19.58 21.52 10.71
C SER A 295 -20.56 20.85 9.74
N ARG A 296 -21.42 21.65 9.10
CA ARG A 296 -22.35 21.14 8.07
C ARG A 296 -21.64 20.55 6.84
N GLN A 297 -20.36 20.87 6.61
CA GLN A 297 -19.65 20.52 5.38
C GLN A 297 -18.33 19.78 5.60
N GLU A 298 -17.77 19.81 6.81
CA GLU A 298 -16.47 19.22 7.08
C GLU A 298 -16.39 18.74 8.54
N SER A 299 -15.59 17.70 8.78
CA SER A 299 -15.35 17.20 10.13
C SER A 299 -13.92 16.71 10.30
N LEU A 300 -13.38 16.86 11.51
CA LEU A 300 -12.04 16.41 11.87
C LEU A 300 -12.16 15.42 13.02
N ARG A 301 -11.59 14.24 12.83
CA ARG A 301 -11.50 13.22 13.87
C ARG A 301 -10.11 12.65 13.96
N VAL A 302 -9.68 12.37 15.18
CA VAL A 302 -8.38 11.77 15.49
C VAL A 302 -8.61 10.48 16.26
N LEU A 303 -7.94 9.43 15.83
CA LEU A 303 -7.87 8.17 16.54
C LEU A 303 -6.45 8.01 17.12
N PRO A 304 -6.25 8.27 18.42
CA PRO A 304 -5.00 7.93 19.09
C PRO A 304 -4.86 6.42 19.18
N LEU A 305 -3.76 5.88 18.64
CA LEU A 305 -3.48 4.45 18.71
C LEU A 305 -2.81 4.09 20.05
N PRO A 306 -3.13 2.91 20.61
CA PRO A 306 -2.52 2.45 21.85
C PRO A 306 -1.03 2.15 21.67
N ARG A 307 -0.28 2.11 22.78
CA ARG A 307 1.17 1.81 22.78
C ARG A 307 1.52 0.49 22.08
N TYR A 308 0.64 -0.49 22.16
CA TYR A 308 0.77 -1.80 21.54
C TYR A 308 -0.47 -2.05 20.69
N VAL A 309 -0.26 -2.15 19.39
CA VAL A 309 -1.35 -2.28 18.41
C VAL A 309 -1.43 -3.73 17.95
N SER A 310 -2.53 -4.41 18.27
CA SER A 310 -2.77 -5.81 17.85
C SER A 310 -3.36 -5.89 16.43
N ALA A 311 -3.31 -7.08 15.85
CA ALA A 311 -3.94 -7.37 14.56
C ALA A 311 -5.46 -7.13 14.61
N GLU A 312 -6.11 -7.58 15.69
CA GLU A 312 -7.55 -7.39 15.90
C GLU A 312 -7.91 -5.90 15.95
N TYR A 313 -7.11 -5.07 16.64
CA TYR A 313 -7.35 -3.63 16.72
C TYR A 313 -7.27 -2.96 15.35
N LEU A 314 -6.22 -3.22 14.57
CA LEU A 314 -6.08 -2.63 13.23
C LEU A 314 -7.17 -3.08 12.27
N HIS A 315 -7.64 -4.32 12.39
CA HIS A 315 -8.74 -4.81 11.58
C HIS A 315 -10.05 -4.05 11.87
N VAL A 316 -10.33 -3.78 13.15
CA VAL A 316 -11.50 -2.95 13.54
C VAL A 316 -11.35 -1.52 13.01
N VAL A 317 -10.16 -0.91 13.14
CA VAL A 317 -9.90 0.44 12.62
C VAL A 317 -10.08 0.52 11.11
N ALA A 318 -9.53 -0.42 10.36
CA ALA A 318 -9.67 -0.45 8.90
C ALA A 318 -11.14 -0.61 8.49
N LYS A 319 -11.91 -1.42 9.23
CA LYS A 319 -13.35 -1.60 8.98
C LYS A 319 -14.17 -0.35 9.28
N GLU A 320 -13.90 0.36 10.37
CA GLU A 320 -14.59 1.62 10.68
C GLU A 320 -14.29 2.70 9.64
N LEU A 321 -13.04 2.80 9.20
CA LEU A 321 -12.65 3.72 8.13
C LEU A 321 -13.27 3.39 6.76
N ASP A 322 -13.51 2.12 6.48
CA ASP A 322 -14.15 1.66 5.24
C ASP A 322 -15.67 1.94 5.21
N VAL A 323 -16.32 1.94 6.38
CA VAL A 323 -17.77 2.18 6.52
C VAL A 323 -18.12 3.68 6.52
N ASP A 324 -17.21 4.55 6.95
CA ASP A 324 -17.44 6.00 6.98
C ASP A 324 -17.29 6.65 5.60
N ASP A 325 -18.39 6.68 4.87
CA ASP A 325 -18.57 7.22 3.51
C ASP A 325 -18.54 8.77 3.43
N SER A 326 -18.07 9.47 4.47
CA SER A 326 -18.04 10.92 4.47
C SER A 326 -16.75 11.44 3.84
N ALA A 327 -16.79 11.70 2.53
CA ALA A 327 -15.75 12.45 1.79
C ALA A 327 -15.40 13.83 2.42
N ALA A 328 -16.21 14.30 3.37
CA ALA A 328 -16.06 15.53 4.15
C ALA A 328 -15.26 15.39 5.46
N ALA A 329 -14.90 14.18 5.90
CA ALA A 329 -14.22 13.97 7.17
C ALA A 329 -12.72 13.72 6.99
N LEU A 330 -11.87 14.59 7.58
CA LEU A 330 -10.46 14.27 7.79
C LEU A 330 -10.34 13.32 8.98
N SER A 331 -9.77 12.15 8.74
CA SER A 331 -9.44 11.12 9.72
C SER A 331 -7.94 11.06 9.92
N ILE A 332 -7.48 11.27 11.16
CA ILE A 332 -6.07 11.16 11.51
C ILE A 332 -5.87 9.92 12.40
N LEU A 333 -4.94 9.04 12.03
CA LEU A 333 -4.44 7.97 12.89
C LEU A 333 -3.15 8.44 13.57
N ASP A 334 -3.19 8.60 14.89
CA ASP A 334 -2.04 9.06 15.66
C ASP A 334 -1.21 7.91 16.22
N PHE A 335 0.00 7.74 15.68
CA PHE A 335 0.98 6.73 16.07
C PHE A 335 1.98 7.24 17.13
N SER A 336 1.82 8.46 17.66
CA SER A 336 2.74 9.07 18.65
C SER A 336 3.06 8.16 19.84
N ALA A 337 2.02 7.52 20.39
CA ALA A 337 2.16 6.60 21.51
C ALA A 337 2.62 5.19 21.10
N VAL A 338 2.56 4.84 19.80
CA VAL A 338 2.76 3.47 19.30
C VAL A 338 4.24 3.08 19.38
N ARG A 339 4.51 2.06 20.19
CA ARG A 339 5.85 1.47 20.35
C ARG A 339 6.06 0.23 19.50
N CYS A 340 5.00 -0.52 19.23
CA CYS A 340 5.06 -1.77 18.49
C CYS A 340 3.71 -2.09 17.86
N VAL A 341 3.76 -2.48 16.59
CA VAL A 341 2.63 -3.11 15.89
C VAL A 341 2.87 -4.61 15.80
N GLU A 342 1.85 -5.40 16.10
CA GLU A 342 1.87 -6.85 15.94
C GLU A 342 2.16 -7.24 14.48
N MET A 343 3.09 -8.18 14.28
CA MET A 343 3.48 -8.65 12.95
C MET A 343 2.28 -9.22 12.17
N ALA A 344 1.34 -9.87 12.86
CA ALA A 344 0.15 -10.48 12.29
C ALA A 344 -0.96 -9.48 11.95
N GLY A 345 -0.76 -8.18 12.25
CA GLY A 345 -1.67 -7.09 11.90
C GLY A 345 -1.16 -6.21 10.77
N GLN A 346 0.03 -6.49 10.24
CA GLN A 346 0.65 -5.66 9.22
C GLN A 346 -0.08 -5.69 7.88
N GLU A 347 -0.88 -6.72 7.61
CA GLU A 347 -1.73 -6.77 6.43
C GLU A 347 -2.75 -5.63 6.41
N ALA A 348 -3.18 -5.14 7.58
CA ALA A 348 -4.14 -4.04 7.65
C ALA A 348 -3.61 -2.77 6.97
N PHE A 349 -2.29 -2.60 6.90
CA PHE A 349 -1.69 -1.46 6.21
C PHE A 349 -1.86 -1.50 4.70
N PHE A 350 -2.08 -2.67 4.07
CA PHE A 350 -2.45 -2.70 2.65
C PHE A 350 -3.81 -2.03 2.45
N THR A 351 -4.78 -2.32 3.33
CA THR A 351 -6.09 -1.68 3.32
C THR A 351 -6.02 -0.22 3.71
N LEU A 352 -5.28 0.13 4.77
CA LEU A 352 -5.13 1.53 5.20
C LEU A 352 -4.43 2.38 4.11
N ALA A 353 -3.44 1.82 3.40
CA ALA A 353 -2.83 2.48 2.25
C ALA A 353 -3.82 2.65 1.09
N GLU A 354 -4.64 1.64 0.80
CA GLU A 354 -5.67 1.73 -0.22
C GLU A 354 -6.71 2.81 0.11
N LEU A 355 -7.23 2.80 1.33
CA LEU A 355 -8.12 3.84 1.86
C LEU A 355 -7.45 5.23 1.79
N GLN A 356 -6.18 5.35 2.17
CA GLN A 356 -5.44 6.59 2.07
C GLN A 356 -5.38 7.12 0.63
N ARG A 357 -5.12 6.26 -0.36
CA ARG A 357 -5.12 6.65 -1.79
C ARG A 357 -6.52 7.03 -2.29
N MET A 358 -7.55 6.28 -1.92
CA MET A 358 -8.93 6.52 -2.35
C MET A 358 -9.52 7.78 -1.72
N SER A 359 -9.08 8.12 -0.51
CA SER A 359 -9.56 9.26 0.26
C SER A 359 -8.98 10.62 -0.17
N GLU A 360 -8.14 10.64 -1.23
CA GLU A 360 -7.41 11.83 -1.73
C GLU A 360 -6.67 12.61 -0.62
N GLY A 361 -6.22 11.91 0.44
CA GLY A 361 -5.56 12.50 1.62
C GLY A 361 -6.47 12.81 2.81
N SER A 362 -7.70 12.28 2.85
CA SER A 362 -8.60 12.49 4.01
C SER A 362 -8.25 11.57 5.16
N LEU A 363 -7.50 10.51 4.89
CA LEU A 363 -6.85 9.67 5.89
C LEU A 363 -5.36 10.03 6.00
N GLN A 364 -4.90 10.36 7.20
CA GLN A 364 -3.51 10.71 7.47
C GLN A 364 -2.94 9.92 8.64
N PHE A 365 -1.64 9.61 8.57
CA PHE A 365 -0.92 8.91 9.62
C PHE A 365 0.15 9.85 10.17
N ILE A 366 0.22 9.97 11.49
CA ILE A 366 1.08 10.95 12.16
C ILE A 366 1.84 10.31 13.32
N GLY A 367 2.88 10.99 13.81
CA GLY A 367 3.54 10.60 15.06
C GLY A 367 4.31 9.27 15.01
N MET A 368 4.63 8.74 13.82
CA MET A 368 5.40 7.49 13.73
C MET A 368 6.82 7.68 14.26
N THR A 369 7.08 7.13 15.45
CA THR A 369 8.41 7.19 16.08
C THR A 369 9.51 6.55 15.21
N PRO A 370 10.78 6.97 15.31
CA PRO A 370 11.88 6.34 14.55
C PRO A 370 12.05 4.84 14.80
N GLN A 371 11.60 4.34 15.96
CA GLN A 371 11.58 2.92 16.25
C GLN A 371 10.48 2.20 15.47
N LEU A 372 9.26 2.75 15.44
CA LEU A 372 8.15 2.22 14.69
C LEU A 372 8.42 2.24 13.17
N ARG A 373 8.94 3.36 12.65
CA ARG A 373 9.34 3.48 11.23
C ARG A 373 10.31 2.37 10.83
N ARG A 374 11.34 2.09 11.65
CA ARG A 374 12.28 0.98 11.41
C ARG A 374 11.58 -0.39 11.40
N GLN A 375 10.61 -0.62 12.29
CA GLN A 375 9.83 -1.85 12.31
C GLN A 375 9.02 -2.01 11.02
N LEU A 376 8.24 -1.00 10.63
CA LEU A 376 7.39 -1.04 9.43
C LEU A 376 8.21 -1.10 8.14
N ALA A 377 9.34 -0.40 8.08
CA ALA A 377 10.28 -0.44 6.96
C ALA A 377 10.91 -1.83 6.77
N SER A 378 11.25 -2.53 7.86
CA SER A 378 11.79 -3.91 7.76
C SER A 378 10.81 -4.88 7.11
N CYS A 379 9.51 -4.62 7.27
CA CYS A 379 8.44 -5.40 6.67
C CYS A 379 7.95 -4.82 5.35
N ARG A 380 8.56 -3.72 4.89
CA ARG A 380 8.25 -2.95 3.67
C ARG A 380 6.80 -2.50 3.58
N VAL A 381 6.22 -2.21 4.73
CA VAL A 381 4.88 -1.65 4.88
C VAL A 381 4.92 -0.14 4.89
N LEU A 382 6.02 0.46 5.38
CA LEU A 382 6.21 1.91 5.33
C LEU A 382 6.16 2.43 3.88
N ASP A 383 6.70 1.67 2.93
CA ASP A 383 6.64 1.96 1.48
C ASP A 383 5.21 2.02 0.90
N LEU A 384 4.19 1.56 1.63
CA LEU A 384 2.79 1.55 1.18
C LEU A 384 2.06 2.84 1.58
N VAL A 385 2.47 3.43 2.69
CA VAL A 385 1.76 4.52 3.35
C VAL A 385 2.53 5.81 3.16
N ASN A 386 1.83 6.89 2.88
CA ASN A 386 2.43 8.21 2.95
C ASN A 386 2.40 8.65 4.42
N ASP A 387 3.57 8.67 5.07
CA ASP A 387 3.72 8.98 6.49
C ASP A 387 3.88 10.48 6.79
N GLY A 388 3.60 11.33 5.81
CA GLY A 388 3.51 12.78 6.02
C GLY A 388 4.83 13.39 6.49
N ASP A 389 5.96 12.99 5.91
CA ASP A 389 7.24 13.70 6.09
C ASP A 389 7.16 15.17 5.63
N GLU A 390 6.15 15.51 4.83
CA GLU A 390 5.55 16.85 4.86
C GLU A 390 4.53 16.88 5.96
N SER A 391 4.94 17.46 7.09
CA SER A 391 4.12 17.91 8.21
C SER A 391 2.61 17.75 7.97
N THR A 392 1.93 16.94 8.77
CA THR A 392 0.48 16.66 8.70
C THR A 392 -0.35 17.88 8.30
N LEU A 393 -0.03 19.07 8.84
CA LEU A 393 -0.78 20.28 8.54
C LEU A 393 -0.36 21.03 7.26
N GLY A 394 0.82 20.75 6.71
CA GLY A 394 1.20 21.12 5.35
C GLY A 394 0.24 20.51 4.33
N SER A 395 -0.17 19.25 4.54
CA SER A 395 -1.16 18.60 3.69
C SER A 395 -2.61 19.05 3.94
N LEU A 396 -2.94 19.46 5.19
CA LEU A 396 -4.22 20.13 5.50
C LEU A 396 -4.31 21.52 4.85
N GLY A 397 -3.22 22.29 4.90
CA GLY A 397 -3.07 23.61 4.30
C GLY A 397 -3.10 23.57 2.77
N ALA A 398 -2.43 22.61 2.16
CA ALA A 398 -2.28 22.47 0.71
C ALA A 398 -3.53 21.93 -0.02
N ARG A 399 -4.46 21.28 0.70
CA ARG A 399 -5.62 20.58 0.10
C ARG A 399 -6.59 21.45 -0.71
N ARG A 400 -6.46 22.78 -0.63
CA ARG A 400 -7.18 23.75 -1.48
C ARG A 400 -6.35 25.02 -1.66
N ALA A 401 -5.10 24.89 -2.12
CA ALA A 401 -4.39 26.02 -2.72
C ALA A 401 -5.01 26.30 -4.11
N ASP A 402 -6.25 26.78 -4.12
CA ASP A 402 -6.70 27.55 -5.27
C ASP A 402 -5.88 28.85 -5.24
N GLY A 403 -5.42 29.35 -6.38
CA GLY A 403 -4.63 30.56 -6.48
C GLY A 403 -5.39 31.84 -6.12
N SER A 404 -6.28 31.81 -5.12
CA SER A 404 -7.09 32.93 -4.67
C SER A 404 -6.21 33.96 -3.97
N GLU A 405 -6.31 35.21 -4.42
CA GLU A 405 -5.66 36.38 -3.79
C GLU A 405 -6.29 36.77 -2.45
N GLU A 406 -7.42 36.16 -2.05
CA GLU A 406 -8.12 36.48 -0.81
C GLU A 406 -7.61 35.67 0.40
N LEU A 407 -7.52 36.35 1.55
CA LEU A 407 -7.21 35.73 2.83
C LEU A 407 -8.37 34.83 3.27
N LEU A 408 -8.07 33.58 3.61
CA LEU A 408 -9.01 32.63 4.18
C LEU A 408 -8.56 32.24 5.59
N CYS A 409 -9.51 32.15 6.51
CA CYS A 409 -9.30 31.76 7.90
C CYS A 409 -10.22 30.61 8.26
N SER A 410 -9.65 29.56 8.87
CA SER A 410 -10.42 28.49 9.51
C SER A 410 -9.89 28.30 10.92
N SER A 411 -10.78 28.18 11.92
CA SER A 411 -10.41 28.03 13.32
C SER A 411 -11.15 26.87 13.99
N TYR A 412 -10.51 26.28 14.99
CA TYR A 412 -10.93 25.06 15.67
C TYR A 412 -10.67 25.23 17.17
N ALA A 413 -11.72 25.23 17.99
CA ALA A 413 -11.59 25.32 19.45
C ALA A 413 -11.53 23.91 20.05
N LEU A 414 -10.45 23.62 20.78
CA LEU A 414 -10.27 22.46 21.66
C LEU A 414 -10.47 22.91 23.12
N ASP A 415 -10.38 21.97 24.06
CA ASP A 415 -10.69 22.22 25.48
C ASP A 415 -9.85 23.35 26.11
N ASP A 416 -8.55 23.43 25.79
CA ASP A 416 -7.63 24.47 26.29
C ASP A 416 -6.88 25.22 25.17
N THR A 417 -7.09 24.82 23.91
CA THR A 417 -6.28 25.26 22.77
C THR A 417 -7.15 25.55 21.55
N THR A 418 -6.90 26.63 20.83
CA THR A 418 -7.60 26.97 19.59
C THR A 418 -6.63 26.93 18.43
N LEU A 419 -6.88 26.08 17.44
CA LEU A 419 -6.10 26.02 16.21
C LEU A 419 -6.68 26.98 15.20
N VAL A 420 -5.84 27.70 14.47
CA VAL A 420 -6.23 28.72 13.51
C VAL A 420 -5.34 28.58 12.29
N PHE A 421 -5.93 28.43 11.12
CA PHE A 421 -5.23 28.24 9.87
C PHE A 421 -5.53 29.43 8.97
N LEU A 422 -4.48 30.16 8.60
CA LEU A 422 -4.57 31.25 7.65
C LEU A 422 -4.00 30.80 6.30
N ARG A 423 -4.67 31.19 5.21
CA ARG A 423 -4.28 30.85 3.84
C ARG A 423 -4.48 32.03 2.89
N GLY A 424 -3.71 32.08 1.81
CA GLY A 424 -3.78 33.12 0.80
C GLY A 424 -2.79 34.26 1.02
N LEU A 425 -3.07 35.44 0.46
CA LEU A 425 -2.30 36.67 0.67
C LEU A 425 -2.70 37.29 2.02
N MET A 426 -1.70 37.61 2.84
CA MET A 426 -1.92 38.23 4.14
C MET A 426 -1.37 39.65 4.15
N ASP A 427 -2.30 40.61 4.11
CA ASP A 427 -2.09 42.05 4.23
C ASP A 427 -2.98 42.62 5.36
N ALA A 428 -2.79 43.91 5.68
CA ALA A 428 -3.59 44.57 6.72
C ALA A 428 -5.08 44.62 6.36
N ASP A 429 -5.41 44.84 5.09
CA ASP A 429 -6.79 44.96 4.62
C ASP A 429 -7.55 43.63 4.69
N GLY A 430 -6.92 42.52 4.32
CA GLY A 430 -7.48 41.17 4.43
C GLY A 430 -7.72 40.77 5.88
N LEU A 431 -6.75 41.03 6.77
CA LEU A 431 -6.91 40.77 8.21
C LEU A 431 -8.04 41.60 8.83
N ALA A 432 -8.15 42.88 8.46
CA ALA A 432 -9.19 43.78 8.95
C ALA A 432 -10.58 43.43 8.41
N LYS A 433 -10.71 43.13 7.10
CA LYS A 433 -11.98 42.72 6.48
C LYS A 433 -12.54 41.45 7.13
N MET A 434 -11.68 40.52 7.53
CA MET A 434 -12.09 39.30 8.20
C MET A 434 -12.28 39.46 9.72
N GLY A 435 -11.82 40.56 10.34
CA GLY A 435 -11.86 40.76 11.78
C GLY A 435 -11.09 39.68 12.57
N VAL A 436 -10.03 39.12 11.95
CA VAL A 436 -9.29 37.98 12.50
C VAL A 436 -8.56 38.39 13.76
N VAL A 437 -7.96 39.58 13.79
CA VAL A 437 -7.14 40.05 14.92
C VAL A 437 -8.00 40.21 16.17
N GLU A 438 -9.15 40.88 16.08
CA GLU A 438 -10.08 41.07 17.20
C GLU A 438 -10.63 39.74 17.71
N SER A 439 -10.94 38.82 16.80
CA SER A 439 -11.42 37.49 17.13
C SER A 439 -10.35 36.68 17.87
N LEU A 440 -9.11 36.68 17.37
CA LEU A 440 -8.00 35.96 17.98
C LEU A 440 -7.60 36.55 19.33
N LEU A 441 -7.64 37.87 19.51
CA LEU A 441 -7.41 38.51 20.80
C LEU A 441 -8.33 37.96 21.91
N SER A 442 -9.60 37.73 21.58
CA SER A 442 -10.55 37.14 22.53
C SER A 442 -10.23 35.68 22.86
N VAL A 443 -9.63 34.96 21.90
CA VAL A 443 -9.24 33.55 22.03
C VAL A 443 -8.00 33.41 22.89
N VAL A 444 -6.93 34.16 22.58
CA VAL A 444 -5.64 34.02 23.29
C VAL A 444 -5.73 34.47 24.75
N ALA A 445 -6.72 35.32 25.07
CA ALA A 445 -7.03 35.72 26.44
C ALA A 445 -7.61 34.59 27.32
N ARG A 446 -8.12 33.51 26.71
CA ARG A 446 -8.83 32.42 27.42
C ARG A 446 -8.18 31.06 27.21
N ASN A 447 -7.67 30.82 26.02
CA ASN A 447 -7.12 29.54 25.58
C ASN A 447 -5.74 29.75 24.98
N ARG A 448 -4.95 28.69 24.92
CA ARG A 448 -3.80 28.65 24.00
C ARG A 448 -4.31 28.81 22.58
N CYS A 449 -3.57 29.44 21.72
CA CYS A 449 -3.91 29.65 20.33
C CYS A 449 -2.74 29.22 19.47
N LEU A 450 -2.95 28.25 18.59
CA LEU A 450 -1.97 27.90 17.58
C LEU A 450 -2.38 28.47 16.23
N LEU A 451 -1.55 29.34 15.68
CA LEU A 451 -1.69 29.94 14.37
C LEU A 451 -0.79 29.23 13.35
N ASP A 452 -1.40 28.51 12.41
CA ASP A 452 -0.73 27.86 11.31
C ASP A 452 -0.67 28.76 10.07
N LEU A 453 0.54 28.95 9.54
CA LEU A 453 0.81 29.86 8.42
C LEU A 453 1.26 29.14 7.13
N ARG A 454 1.11 27.82 7.01
CA ARG A 454 1.64 27.06 5.83
C ARG A 454 0.95 27.42 4.53
N GLY A 455 -0.33 27.78 4.61
CA GLY A 455 -1.12 28.18 3.44
C GLY A 455 -0.95 29.65 3.07
N VAL A 456 -0.12 30.41 3.78
CA VAL A 456 0.11 31.83 3.50
C VAL A 456 1.15 31.95 2.40
N ASN A 457 0.71 32.39 1.22
CA ASN A 457 1.54 32.46 0.02
C ASN A 457 2.45 33.69 0.04
N LEU A 458 1.95 34.80 0.60
CA LEU A 458 2.67 36.06 0.76
C LEU A 458 2.23 36.73 2.05
N LEU A 459 3.20 37.13 2.88
CA LEU A 459 2.97 37.95 4.06
C LEU A 459 3.54 39.35 3.79
N GLU A 460 2.67 40.36 3.71
CA GLU A 460 3.11 41.74 3.54
C GLU A 460 3.57 42.36 4.86
N SER A 461 4.43 43.38 4.79
CA SER A 461 4.87 44.12 5.98
C SER A 461 3.70 44.81 6.71
N SER A 462 2.63 45.16 5.97
CA SER A 462 1.39 45.73 6.51
C SER A 462 0.69 44.75 7.48
N ALA A 463 0.70 43.44 7.18
CA ALA A 463 0.10 42.43 8.03
C ALA A 463 0.84 42.25 9.36
N ILE A 464 2.16 42.42 9.39
CA ILE A 464 2.95 42.35 10.63
C ILE A 464 2.47 43.43 11.62
N GLY A 465 2.27 44.66 11.13
CA GLY A 465 1.72 45.75 11.92
C GLY A 465 0.31 45.47 12.42
N ALA A 466 -0.54 44.87 11.59
CA ALA A 466 -1.91 44.48 11.97
C ALA A 466 -1.95 43.35 13.02
N LEU A 467 -0.97 42.44 13.03
CA LEU A 467 -0.87 41.35 14.00
C LEU A 467 -0.28 41.79 15.35
N MET A 468 0.36 42.95 15.44
CA MET A 468 1.03 43.43 16.67
C MET A 468 0.17 43.32 17.94
N PRO A 469 -1.10 43.76 17.96
CA PRO A 469 -1.93 43.66 19.16
C PRO A 469 -2.11 42.20 19.62
N LEU A 470 -2.27 41.28 18.66
CA LEU A 470 -2.42 39.85 18.93
C LEU A 470 -1.13 39.24 19.49
N LEU A 471 0.02 39.66 18.99
CA LEU A 471 1.32 39.17 19.45
C LEU A 471 1.64 39.65 20.87
N GLU A 472 1.30 40.90 21.19
CA GLU A 472 1.46 41.47 22.54
C GLU A 472 0.53 40.83 23.56
N ALA A 473 -0.74 40.63 23.21
CA ALA A 473 -1.71 39.99 24.08
C ALA A 473 -1.50 38.47 24.21
N GLY A 474 -0.76 37.87 23.28
CA GLY A 474 -0.59 36.43 23.17
C GLY A 474 0.69 35.86 23.76
N GLU A 475 1.49 36.64 24.49
CA GLU A 475 2.74 36.17 25.07
C GLU A 475 2.53 34.96 26.00
N GLY A 476 3.08 33.80 25.62
CA GLY A 476 2.95 32.52 26.34
C GLY A 476 1.74 31.67 25.99
N ASN A 477 0.74 32.22 25.29
CA ASN A 477 -0.46 31.50 24.87
C ASN A 477 -0.61 31.41 23.34
N LEU A 478 0.11 32.22 22.56
CA LEU A 478 0.11 32.18 21.09
C LEU A 478 1.34 31.43 20.57
N PHE A 479 1.07 30.45 19.72
CA PHE A 479 2.05 29.56 19.13
C PHE A 479 1.94 29.62 17.61
N ILE A 480 3.04 29.76 16.88
CA ILE A 480 3.03 29.80 15.42
C ILE A 480 3.64 28.52 14.86
N SER A 481 2.91 27.85 13.96
CA SER A 481 3.41 26.67 13.26
C SER A 481 3.48 26.89 11.74
N GLY A 482 4.37 26.15 11.11
CA GLY A 482 4.45 26.04 9.66
C GLY A 482 4.78 27.33 8.88
N ALA A 483 5.30 28.35 9.56
CA ALA A 483 5.85 29.54 8.92
C ALA A 483 7.09 29.21 8.08
N SER A 484 7.12 29.68 6.82
CA SER A 484 8.26 29.55 5.91
C SER A 484 9.53 30.22 6.47
N ALA A 485 10.72 29.84 5.98
CA ALA A 485 11.98 30.46 6.39
C ALA A 485 11.98 31.99 6.17
N ASN A 486 11.37 32.46 5.07
CA ASN A 486 11.22 33.88 4.76
C ASN A 486 10.28 34.56 5.76
N THR A 487 9.13 33.94 6.07
CA THR A 487 8.16 34.44 7.06
C THR A 487 8.80 34.56 8.44
N ARG A 488 9.52 33.53 8.90
CA ARG A 488 10.25 33.55 10.17
C ARG A 488 11.30 34.66 10.20
N GLN A 489 12.03 34.85 9.10
CA GLN A 489 13.03 35.91 8.99
C GLN A 489 12.39 37.30 9.04
N MET A 490 11.22 37.51 8.44
CA MET A 490 10.50 38.78 8.53
C MET A 490 10.05 39.10 9.96
N PHE A 491 9.48 38.13 10.69
CA PHE A 491 9.16 38.29 12.11
C PHE A 491 10.41 38.60 12.95
N LYS A 492 11.55 37.98 12.62
CA LYS A 492 12.83 38.25 13.29
C LYS A 492 13.36 39.66 13.02
N VAL A 493 13.31 40.13 11.78
CA VAL A 493 13.75 41.48 11.39
C VAL A 493 12.85 42.56 11.99
N ALA A 494 11.55 42.28 12.13
CA ALA A 494 10.59 43.14 12.81
C ALA A 494 10.77 43.19 14.34
N GLY A 495 11.74 42.45 14.91
CA GLY A 495 12.00 42.40 16.36
C GLY A 495 11.07 41.46 17.14
N LEU A 496 10.20 40.71 16.46
CA LEU A 496 9.13 39.90 17.05
C LEU A 496 9.54 38.45 17.35
N GLY A 497 10.72 38.03 16.87
CA GLY A 497 11.20 36.65 17.04
C GLY A 497 11.41 36.20 18.50
N LYS A 498 11.41 37.12 19.47
CA LYS A 498 11.48 36.80 20.91
C LYS A 498 10.12 36.68 21.60
N MET A 499 9.07 37.25 21.00
CA MET A 499 7.69 37.23 21.51
C MET A 499 6.89 36.04 20.96
N LEU A 500 7.45 35.33 19.98
CA LEU A 500 6.80 34.25 19.25
C LEU A 500 7.43 32.90 19.57
N ALA A 501 6.61 31.98 20.07
CA ALA A 501 6.97 30.57 20.16
C ALA A 501 6.66 29.90 18.80
N PHE A 502 7.70 29.49 18.08
CA PHE A 502 7.56 28.68 16.88
C PHE A 502 7.56 27.21 17.27
N VAL A 503 6.49 26.51 16.90
CA VAL A 503 6.21 25.15 17.37
C VAL A 503 6.28 24.18 16.20
N ASP A 504 6.91 23.04 16.42
CA ASP A 504 6.95 21.97 15.42
C ASP A 504 5.68 21.11 15.45
N ASP A 505 5.52 20.22 14.46
CA ASP A 505 4.28 19.43 14.34
C ASP A 505 4.09 18.43 15.49
N SER A 506 5.18 18.04 16.16
CA SER A 506 5.12 17.06 17.26
C SER A 506 4.62 17.69 18.55
N GLU A 507 5.10 18.89 18.87
CA GLU A 507 4.62 19.73 19.97
C GLU A 507 3.17 20.19 19.76
N LEU A 508 2.82 20.49 18.50
CA LEU A 508 1.45 20.79 18.12
C LEU A 508 0.49 19.62 18.35
N LEU A 509 0.88 18.40 17.94
CA LEU A 509 0.04 17.22 18.17
C LEU A 509 -0.11 16.90 19.66
N ALA A 510 0.93 17.15 20.47
CA ALA A 510 0.86 17.04 21.93
C ALA A 510 -0.12 18.05 22.53
N ALA A 511 -0.09 19.31 22.07
CA ALA A 511 -1.05 20.34 22.47
C ALA A 511 -2.49 19.99 22.07
N ILE A 512 -2.69 19.39 20.88
CA ILE A 512 -4.00 18.94 20.41
C ILE A 512 -4.53 17.74 21.22
N ALA A 513 -3.64 16.88 21.71
CA ALA A 513 -3.99 15.69 22.48
C ALA A 513 -4.33 15.98 23.96
N GLY A 514 -4.15 17.23 24.42
CA GLY A 514 -4.33 17.66 25.81
C GLY A 514 -3.15 17.33 26.72
N GLU A 515 -1.96 17.11 26.16
CA GLU A 515 -0.73 16.91 26.93
C GLU A 515 -0.04 18.27 27.19
N PRO A 516 0.60 18.47 28.35
CA PRO A 516 1.33 19.72 28.61
C PRO A 516 2.47 19.88 27.60
N CYS A 517 2.43 20.98 26.84
CA CYS A 517 3.56 21.43 26.01
C CYS A 517 4.67 21.93 26.95
N ASP A 518 5.80 21.21 27.01
CA ASP A 518 7.02 21.72 27.63
C ASP A 518 7.69 22.68 26.62
N ALA A 519 7.47 23.98 26.80
CA ALA A 519 8.11 25.05 26.02
C ALA A 519 9.43 25.51 26.65
#